data_AF-A0A0X3NUD4-F1
#
_entry.id   AF-A0A0X3NUD4-F1
#
_cell.length_a   1.000
_cell.length_b   1.000
_cell.length_c   1.000
_cell.angle_alpha   90.00
_cell.angle_beta   90.00
_cell.angle_gamma   90.00
#
_symmetry.space_group_name_H-M   'P 1'
#
loop_
_entity.id
_entity.type
_entity.pdbx_description
1 polymer ?
#
loop_
_entity_poly.entity_id
_entity_poly.type
_entity_poly.pdbx_seq_one_letter_code
_entity_poly.pdbx_strand_id
1 'polypeptide(L)'
;MPSAVILQTYGAGNVPTNRPDLLEVFKEAYEKQNIILVNITQCWSGSVQALYATGAILAKYGVISGYDMTPEAALAKVSYVLGKWSDNKTRRLMLARNLRGEMTISVEAPVKKSQSADLSSLSVGQAGLTQLVGYLGAYLSEPEVNKKATAWASHLFPFLFCSAAAANEVDELDQLFKVTGTFEFFDNEHRTPLHIAAAYSNFEACEFMLKNGANPNQPDRLGYTPLVYAVRNKKSTLGLIRLFSTHSGTLSPNSKRSARCANVAAMQGDIRQLRLLKLTGLSLEELDEEGRSTLHVAVAYRQVQTVRYLVTPALASSDETIDLSTTASDSLDFAKTGGAGVNPNHKTSYGSTALEEAEIRHLKEIVEILKPLKAC
;
A
#
# COMPACT_ATOMS: atom_id res chain seq x y z
N MET A 1 -34.60 10.79 -6.12
CA MET A 1 -33.20 10.93 -5.64
C MET A 1 -32.79 9.62 -4.97
N PRO A 2 -31.51 9.23 -5.02
CA PRO A 2 -31.07 8.07 -4.25
C PRO A 2 -31.21 8.36 -2.77
N SER A 3 -31.90 7.47 -2.05
CA SER A 3 -32.24 7.67 -0.64
C SER A 3 -31.69 6.51 0.19
N ALA A 4 -31.18 6.83 1.37
CA ALA A 4 -30.70 5.84 2.31
C ALA A 4 -31.10 6.22 3.73
N VAL A 5 -31.25 5.20 4.58
CA VAL A 5 -31.60 5.35 5.98
C VAL A 5 -30.63 4.54 6.82
N ILE A 6 -30.15 5.15 7.90
CA ILE A 6 -29.30 4.51 8.89
C ILE A 6 -30.20 4.12 10.06
N LEU A 7 -30.27 2.82 10.31
CA LEU A 7 -31.03 2.22 11.40
C LEU A 7 -30.08 2.03 12.58
N GLN A 8 -30.30 2.77 13.66
CA GLN A 8 -29.60 2.53 14.93
C GLN A 8 -30.38 1.51 15.75
N THR A 9 -29.85 0.29 15.87
CA THR A 9 -30.53 -0.84 16.50
C THR A 9 -29.88 -1.25 17.81
N TYR A 10 -30.59 -2.08 18.59
CA TYR A 10 -30.18 -2.40 19.96
C TYR A 10 -29.04 -3.41 20.04
N GLY A 11 -28.06 -3.17 20.91
CA GLY A 11 -27.01 -4.15 21.21
C GLY A 11 -26.20 -4.54 19.97
N ALA A 12 -26.10 -5.84 19.67
CA ALA A 12 -25.35 -6.37 18.54
C ALA A 12 -26.05 -6.22 17.17
N GLY A 13 -27.01 -5.31 17.04
CA GLY A 13 -27.74 -5.09 15.78
C GLY A 13 -29.19 -5.58 15.76
N ASN A 14 -29.84 -5.67 16.93
CA ASN A 14 -31.12 -6.36 17.09
C ASN A 14 -32.33 -5.46 16.82
N VAL A 15 -33.31 -6.01 16.10
CA VAL A 15 -34.65 -5.43 15.92
C VAL A 15 -35.72 -6.40 16.47
N PRO A 16 -36.94 -5.92 16.79
CA PRO A 16 -38.04 -6.79 17.19
C PRO A 16 -38.41 -7.81 16.09
N THR A 17 -37.93 -9.04 16.19
CA THR A 17 -38.13 -10.10 15.16
C THR A 17 -39.52 -10.73 15.19
N ASN A 18 -40.28 -10.52 16.26
CA ASN A 18 -41.67 -10.93 16.41
C ASN A 18 -42.67 -9.97 15.74
N ARG A 19 -42.19 -8.94 15.02
CA ARG A 19 -43.00 -7.95 14.31
C ARG A 19 -42.82 -8.12 12.79
N PRO A 20 -43.58 -9.03 12.14
CA PRO A 20 -43.45 -9.26 10.70
C PRO A 20 -43.82 -8.02 9.88
N ASP A 21 -44.77 -7.23 10.36
CA ASP A 21 -45.17 -5.95 9.79
C ASP A 21 -43.99 -4.96 9.66
N LEU A 22 -43.10 -4.90 10.65
CA LEU A 22 -41.90 -4.05 10.61
C LEU A 22 -40.87 -4.56 9.59
N LEU A 23 -40.67 -5.88 9.52
CA LEU A 23 -39.72 -6.50 8.60
C LEU A 23 -40.18 -6.37 7.13
N GLU A 24 -41.50 -6.45 6.90
CA GLU A 24 -42.11 -6.19 5.59
C GLU A 24 -41.89 -4.75 5.13
N VAL A 25 -41.93 -3.76 6.02
CA VAL A 25 -41.60 -2.36 5.68
C VAL A 25 -40.15 -2.23 5.21
N PHE A 26 -39.19 -2.92 5.85
CA PHE A 26 -37.80 -2.92 5.38
C PHE A 26 -37.69 -3.58 4.01
N LYS A 27 -38.41 -4.68 3.79
CA LYS A 27 -38.47 -5.36 2.50
C LYS A 27 -39.02 -4.44 1.41
N GLU A 28 -40.12 -3.75 1.68
CA GLU A 28 -40.77 -2.85 0.74
C GLU A 28 -39.90 -1.63 0.42
N ALA A 29 -39.27 -1.04 1.44
CA ALA A 29 -38.33 0.07 1.26
C ALA A 29 -37.17 -0.34 0.34
N TYR A 30 -36.65 -1.56 0.52
CA TYR A 30 -35.59 -2.11 -0.30
C TYR A 30 -36.04 -2.47 -1.72
N GLU A 31 -37.09 -3.28 -1.87
CA GLU A 31 -37.49 -3.88 -3.16
C GLU A 31 -38.31 -2.91 -4.03
N LYS A 32 -39.22 -2.12 -3.45
CA LYS A 32 -40.14 -1.27 -4.21
C LYS A 32 -39.68 0.17 -4.29
N GLN A 33 -39.13 0.71 -3.19
CA GLN A 33 -38.72 2.11 -3.12
C GLN A 33 -37.23 2.31 -3.38
N ASN A 34 -36.47 1.22 -3.50
CA ASN A 34 -35.05 1.22 -3.83
C ASN A 34 -34.20 2.04 -2.82
N ILE A 35 -34.63 2.06 -1.55
CA ILE A 35 -33.98 2.74 -0.43
C ILE A 35 -32.90 1.83 0.14
N ILE A 36 -31.72 2.40 0.39
CA ILE A 36 -30.63 1.66 1.02
C ILE A 36 -30.75 1.75 2.54
N LEU A 37 -30.81 0.60 3.20
CA LEU A 37 -30.89 0.49 4.65
C LEU A 37 -29.55 0.02 5.21
N VAL A 38 -28.96 0.78 6.14
CA VAL A 38 -27.70 0.42 6.82
C VAL A 38 -27.96 0.30 8.32
N ASN A 39 -27.64 -0.84 8.91
CA ASN A 39 -27.83 -1.11 10.32
C ASN A 39 -26.54 -0.87 11.12
N ILE A 40 -26.59 0.01 12.10
CA ILE A 40 -25.52 0.26 13.07
C ILE A 40 -26.05 0.07 14.50
N THR A 41 -25.13 -0.13 15.45
CA THR A 41 -25.49 -0.27 16.86
C THR A 41 -25.74 1.09 17.51
N GLN A 42 -26.67 1.15 18.47
CA GLN A 42 -26.82 2.27 19.41
C GLN A 42 -25.71 2.29 20.47
N CYS A 43 -25.01 1.18 20.67
CA CYS A 43 -23.96 1.08 21.68
C CYS A 43 -22.75 1.94 21.32
N TRP A 44 -22.15 2.56 22.34
CA TRP A 44 -20.90 3.33 22.20
C TRP A 44 -19.73 2.46 21.69
N SER A 45 -19.74 1.16 21.99
CA SER A 45 -18.75 0.19 21.55
C SER A 45 -19.41 -1.13 21.18
N GLY A 46 -18.86 -1.82 20.19
CA GLY A 46 -19.35 -3.11 19.73
C GLY A 46 -19.49 -3.14 18.21
N SER A 47 -20.01 -4.24 17.67
CA SER A 47 -20.24 -4.39 16.23
C SER A 47 -21.59 -5.04 15.95
N VAL A 48 -22.17 -4.66 14.81
CA VAL A 48 -23.33 -5.32 14.23
C VAL A 48 -22.86 -6.56 13.47
N GLN A 49 -22.93 -7.72 14.11
CA GLN A 49 -22.48 -8.99 13.53
C GLN A 49 -23.67 -9.82 13.04
N ALA A 50 -23.52 -10.44 11.87
CA ALA A 50 -24.50 -11.38 11.32
C ALA A 50 -24.52 -12.75 12.04
N LEU A 51 -23.70 -12.94 13.09
CA LEU A 51 -23.61 -14.19 13.86
C LEU A 51 -24.84 -14.45 14.74
N TYR A 52 -25.58 -13.42 15.14
CA TYR A 52 -26.81 -13.57 15.91
C TYR A 52 -28.02 -13.74 14.98
N ALA A 53 -28.99 -14.56 15.40
CA ALA A 53 -30.20 -14.89 14.62
C ALA A 53 -30.90 -13.67 14.01
N THR A 54 -30.84 -12.52 14.69
CA THR A 54 -31.37 -11.21 14.33
C THR A 54 -30.65 -10.52 13.16
N GLY A 55 -29.32 -10.54 13.12
CA GLY A 55 -28.54 -9.92 12.04
C GLY A 55 -28.70 -10.65 10.70
N ALA A 56 -28.77 -11.98 10.74
CA ALA A 56 -29.06 -12.81 9.57
C ALA A 56 -30.50 -12.60 9.04
N ILE A 57 -31.45 -12.28 9.91
CA ILE A 57 -32.84 -11.96 9.51
C ILE A 57 -32.87 -10.64 8.74
N LEU A 58 -32.24 -9.58 9.25
CA LEU A 58 -32.23 -8.26 8.60
C LEU A 58 -31.57 -8.28 7.20
N ALA A 59 -30.54 -9.10 7.02
CA ALA A 59 -29.92 -9.30 5.70
C ALA A 59 -30.90 -9.87 4.67
N LYS A 60 -31.81 -10.78 5.07
CA LYS A 60 -32.86 -11.33 4.19
C LYS A 60 -33.86 -10.27 3.71
N TYR A 61 -34.03 -9.20 4.49
CA TYR A 61 -34.91 -8.07 4.18
C TYR A 61 -34.15 -6.88 3.54
N GLY A 62 -32.93 -7.11 3.05
CA GLY A 62 -32.19 -6.12 2.26
C GLY A 62 -31.42 -5.09 3.09
N VAL A 63 -31.30 -5.25 4.41
CA VAL A 63 -30.54 -4.33 5.27
C VAL A 63 -29.05 -4.70 5.31
N ILE A 64 -28.19 -3.71 5.12
CA ILE A 64 -26.72 -3.85 5.13
C ILE A 64 -26.20 -3.73 6.56
N SER A 65 -25.28 -4.60 6.98
CA SER A 65 -24.58 -4.39 8.26
C SER A 65 -23.56 -3.25 8.13
N GLY A 66 -23.64 -2.29 9.04
CA GLY A 66 -22.63 -1.25 9.23
C GLY A 66 -21.49 -1.67 10.15
N TYR A 67 -21.52 -2.91 10.66
CA TYR A 67 -20.49 -3.51 11.51
C TYR A 67 -20.14 -2.62 12.73
N ASP A 68 -18.90 -2.15 12.87
CA ASP A 68 -18.41 -1.30 13.98
C ASP A 68 -18.33 0.20 13.60
N MET A 69 -18.96 0.62 12.50
CA MET A 69 -18.99 2.03 12.12
C MET A 69 -19.72 2.87 13.17
N THR A 70 -19.19 4.06 13.46
CA THR A 70 -19.92 5.07 14.23
C THR A 70 -21.09 5.63 13.40
N PRO A 71 -22.13 6.21 14.05
CA PRO A 71 -23.23 6.85 13.34
C PRO A 71 -22.80 7.93 12.34
N GLU A 72 -21.81 8.75 12.71
CA GLU A 72 -21.26 9.82 11.88
C GLU A 72 -20.51 9.25 10.68
N ALA A 73 -19.69 8.21 10.89
CA ALA A 73 -18.97 7.53 9.83
C ALA A 73 -19.92 6.87 8.84
N ALA A 74 -20.96 6.20 9.34
CA ALA A 74 -22.00 5.61 8.51
C ALA A 74 -22.73 6.67 7.67
N LEU A 75 -23.09 7.82 8.26
CA LEU A 75 -23.76 8.92 7.55
C LEU A 75 -22.87 9.54 6.47
N ALA A 76 -21.61 9.83 6.81
CA ALA A 76 -20.64 10.37 5.86
C ALA A 76 -20.41 9.40 4.69
N LYS A 77 -20.27 8.11 5.00
CA LYS A 77 -20.06 7.05 4.00
C LYS A 77 -21.28 6.87 3.10
N VAL A 78 -22.48 6.86 3.67
CA VAL A 78 -23.73 6.81 2.89
C VAL A 78 -23.82 7.99 1.94
N SER A 79 -23.62 9.22 2.44
CA SER A 79 -23.63 10.42 1.62
C SER A 79 -22.63 10.34 0.45
N TYR A 80 -21.40 9.94 0.73
CA TYR A 80 -20.35 9.75 -0.27
C TYR A 80 -20.72 8.67 -1.31
N VAL A 81 -21.21 7.50 -0.86
CA VAL A 81 -21.55 6.40 -1.76
C VAL A 81 -22.74 6.75 -2.68
N LEU A 82 -23.76 7.42 -2.13
CA LEU A 82 -24.91 7.85 -2.93
C LEU A 82 -24.53 8.90 -3.99
N GLY A 83 -23.59 9.80 -3.66
CA GLY A 83 -23.12 10.85 -4.57
C GLY A 83 -22.16 10.35 -5.65
N LYS A 84 -21.40 9.28 -5.38
CA LYS A 84 -20.33 8.82 -6.29
C LYS A 84 -20.76 7.74 -7.29
N TRP A 85 -21.61 6.79 -6.89
CA TRP A 85 -22.04 5.71 -7.76
C TRP A 85 -23.50 5.86 -8.15
N SER A 86 -23.88 5.48 -9.36
CA SER A 86 -25.27 5.55 -9.87
C SER A 86 -26.06 4.25 -9.63
N ASP A 87 -25.39 3.09 -9.70
CA ASP A 87 -26.00 1.77 -9.53
C ASP A 87 -26.15 1.35 -8.06
N ASN A 88 -27.33 0.82 -7.71
CA ASN A 88 -27.62 0.38 -6.36
C ASN A 88 -26.90 -0.91 -5.98
N LYS A 89 -26.62 -1.82 -6.91
CA LYS A 89 -25.84 -3.02 -6.60
C LYS A 89 -24.41 -2.63 -6.20
N THR A 90 -23.78 -1.73 -6.94
CA THR A 90 -22.46 -1.17 -6.57
C THR A 90 -22.51 -0.38 -5.27
N ARG A 91 -23.51 0.49 -5.04
CA ARG A 91 -23.63 1.26 -3.79
C ARG A 91 -23.71 0.35 -2.56
N ARG A 92 -24.51 -0.71 -2.62
CA ARG A 92 -24.64 -1.68 -1.52
C ARG A 92 -23.31 -2.39 -1.25
N LEU A 93 -22.58 -2.76 -2.30
CA LEU A 93 -21.25 -3.36 -2.17
C LEU A 93 -20.25 -2.40 -1.51
N MET A 94 -20.23 -1.13 -1.92
CA MET A 94 -19.31 -0.12 -1.36
C MET A 94 -19.65 0.21 0.10
N LEU A 95 -20.92 0.17 0.49
CA LEU A 95 -21.32 0.38 1.89
C LEU A 95 -20.88 -0.75 2.81
N ALA A 96 -20.81 -1.98 2.31
CA ALA A 96 -20.38 -3.16 3.07
C ALA A 96 -18.85 -3.32 3.19
N ARG A 97 -18.05 -2.47 2.52
CA ARG A 97 -16.57 -2.54 2.51
C ARG A 97 -15.95 -1.39 3.29
N ASN A 98 -14.81 -1.58 3.93
CA ASN A 98 -14.05 -0.49 4.52
C ASN A 98 -13.47 0.41 3.40
N LEU A 99 -13.81 1.71 3.36
CA LEU A 99 -13.39 2.62 2.29
C LEU A 99 -12.27 3.60 2.72
N ARG A 100 -12.17 3.90 4.01
CA ARG A 100 -11.34 4.97 4.59
C ARG A 100 -10.81 4.65 5.99
N GLY A 101 -10.85 3.40 6.40
CA GLY A 101 -10.50 2.98 7.76
C GLY A 101 -11.67 3.08 8.75
N GLU A 102 -12.90 3.31 8.29
CA GLU A 102 -14.05 3.56 9.16
C GLU A 102 -14.72 2.30 9.72
N MET A 103 -14.33 1.12 9.23
CA MET A 103 -14.96 -0.16 9.57
C MET A 103 -13.94 -1.31 9.67
N THR A 104 -13.97 -2.10 10.73
CA THR A 104 -13.02 -3.19 10.98
C THR A 104 -13.64 -4.55 10.72
N ILE A 105 -13.88 -4.92 9.46
CA ILE A 105 -14.56 -6.19 9.12
C ILE A 105 -13.77 -7.39 9.67
N SER A 106 -14.26 -8.04 10.73
CA SER A 106 -13.67 -9.29 11.24
C SER A 106 -14.16 -10.46 10.40
N VAL A 107 -13.21 -11.21 9.84
CA VAL A 107 -13.48 -12.44 9.09
C VAL A 107 -13.43 -13.61 10.07
N GLU A 108 -14.30 -13.64 11.07
CA GLU A 108 -14.43 -14.81 11.95
C GLU A 108 -15.79 -15.46 11.74
N ALA A 109 -15.77 -16.55 11.00
CA ALA A 109 -16.98 -17.26 10.62
C ALA A 109 -17.05 -18.60 11.37
N PRO A 110 -18.23 -19.02 11.90
CA PRO A 110 -18.35 -20.24 12.69
C PRO A 110 -18.00 -21.50 11.88
N VAL A 111 -17.07 -22.31 12.39
CA VAL A 111 -16.59 -23.54 11.76
C VAL A 111 -17.68 -24.61 11.81
N LYS A 112 -18.31 -24.89 10.66
CA LYS A 112 -18.98 -26.19 10.44
C LYS A 112 -17.95 -27.16 9.88
N LYS A 113 -17.82 -28.35 10.49
CA LYS A 113 -16.99 -29.45 9.98
C LYS A 113 -17.47 -29.80 8.56
N SER A 114 -16.64 -29.53 7.57
CA SER A 114 -16.87 -29.87 6.16
C SER A 114 -16.46 -31.31 5.88
N GLN A 115 -17.17 -31.97 4.96
CA GLN A 115 -16.69 -33.19 4.29
C GLN A 115 -15.35 -32.94 3.58
N SER A 116 -14.43 -33.90 3.64
CA SER A 116 -13.13 -33.87 2.98
C SER A 116 -13.28 -34.07 1.47
N ALA A 117 -12.61 -33.24 0.66
CA ALA A 117 -12.53 -33.44 -0.78
C ALA A 117 -11.70 -34.71 -1.07
N ASP A 118 -12.25 -35.62 -1.87
CA ASP A 118 -11.58 -36.85 -2.28
C ASP A 118 -10.73 -36.59 -3.54
N LEU A 119 -9.41 -36.66 -3.38
CA LEU A 119 -8.40 -36.40 -4.43
C LEU A 119 -7.82 -37.70 -5.02
N SER A 120 -8.36 -38.86 -4.63
CA SER A 120 -7.84 -40.18 -5.03
C SER A 120 -7.95 -40.48 -6.53
N SER A 121 -8.71 -39.69 -7.28
CA SER A 121 -8.95 -39.84 -8.72
C SER A 121 -8.02 -39.03 -9.61
N LEU A 122 -7.12 -38.21 -9.04
CA LEU A 122 -6.21 -37.37 -9.82
C LEU A 122 -5.06 -38.19 -10.42
N SER A 123 -4.80 -37.95 -11.71
CA SER A 123 -3.65 -38.55 -12.41
C SER A 123 -2.31 -37.97 -11.91
N VAL A 124 -1.22 -38.72 -12.05
CA VAL A 124 0.12 -38.23 -11.67
C VAL A 124 0.72 -37.39 -12.81
N GLY A 125 1.36 -36.28 -12.48
CA GLY A 125 2.03 -35.41 -13.45
C GLY A 125 1.17 -34.23 -13.92
N GLN A 126 1.48 -33.70 -15.10
CA GLN A 126 0.91 -32.45 -15.61
C GLN A 126 -0.61 -32.52 -15.85
N ALA A 127 -1.12 -33.72 -16.20
CA ALA A 127 -2.54 -33.99 -16.31
C ALA A 127 -3.27 -33.87 -14.95
N GLY A 128 -2.64 -34.33 -13.86
CA GLY A 128 -3.15 -34.18 -12.51
C GLY A 128 -3.24 -32.74 -12.05
N LEU A 129 -2.21 -31.94 -12.36
CA LEU A 129 -2.21 -30.51 -12.08
C LEU A 129 -3.36 -29.80 -12.80
N THR A 130 -3.59 -30.13 -14.07
CA THR A 130 -4.67 -29.53 -14.87
C THR A 130 -6.04 -29.92 -14.31
N GLN A 131 -6.22 -31.19 -13.94
CA GLN A 131 -7.43 -31.68 -13.28
C GLN A 131 -7.67 -31.00 -11.93
N LEU A 132 -6.62 -30.81 -11.14
CA LEU A 132 -6.69 -30.10 -9.86
C LEU A 132 -7.06 -28.62 -10.04
N VAL A 133 -6.48 -27.93 -11.02
CA VAL A 133 -6.83 -26.54 -11.34
C VAL A 133 -8.29 -26.44 -11.80
N GLY A 134 -8.75 -27.37 -12.64
CA GLY A 134 -10.16 -27.45 -13.04
C GLY A 134 -11.10 -27.71 -11.86
N TYR A 135 -10.73 -28.61 -10.95
CA TYR A 135 -11.48 -28.88 -9.72
C TYR A 135 -11.54 -27.65 -8.81
N LEU A 136 -10.42 -26.95 -8.62
CA LEU A 136 -10.35 -25.70 -7.87
C LEU A 136 -11.19 -24.60 -8.53
N GLY A 137 -11.14 -24.48 -9.86
CA GLY A 137 -11.97 -23.53 -10.61
C GLY A 137 -13.47 -23.79 -10.44
N ALA A 138 -13.90 -25.05 -10.50
CA ALA A 138 -15.29 -25.44 -10.23
C ALA A 138 -15.68 -25.14 -8.76
N TYR A 139 -14.80 -25.47 -7.81
CA TYR A 139 -15.01 -25.23 -6.39
C TYR A 139 -15.09 -23.74 -6.04
N LEU A 140 -14.33 -22.89 -6.73
CA LEU A 140 -14.34 -21.44 -6.57
C LEU A 140 -15.53 -20.75 -7.29
N SER A 141 -16.17 -21.45 -8.23
CA SER A 141 -17.31 -20.93 -9.01
C SER A 141 -18.67 -21.14 -8.31
N GLU A 142 -18.70 -21.89 -7.20
CA GLU A 142 -19.93 -22.08 -6.43
C GLU A 142 -20.29 -20.80 -5.64
N PRO A 143 -21.45 -20.18 -5.90
CA PRO A 143 -21.81 -18.88 -5.33
C PRO A 143 -22.20 -18.93 -3.85
N GLU A 144 -22.38 -20.13 -3.28
CA GLU A 144 -22.75 -20.29 -1.88
C GLU A 144 -21.51 -20.30 -0.98
N VAL A 145 -21.27 -19.17 -0.31
CA VAL A 145 -20.52 -18.95 0.95
C VAL A 145 -19.79 -20.18 1.50
N ASN A 146 -18.83 -20.70 0.75
CA ASN A 146 -17.96 -21.76 1.23
C ASN A 146 -16.80 -21.01 1.90
N LYS A 147 -16.82 -20.94 3.24
CA LYS A 147 -15.76 -20.29 4.04
C LYS A 147 -14.35 -20.76 3.66
N LYS A 148 -14.27 -21.98 3.10
CA LYS A 148 -13.08 -22.58 2.51
C LYS A 148 -12.72 -21.98 1.15
N ALA A 149 -13.66 -21.81 0.22
CA ALA A 149 -13.40 -21.13 -1.05
C ALA A 149 -12.90 -19.69 -0.83
N THR A 150 -13.45 -18.97 0.16
CA THR A 150 -12.94 -17.65 0.57
C THR A 150 -11.56 -17.70 1.22
N ALA A 151 -11.25 -18.72 2.02
CA ALA A 151 -9.92 -18.90 2.60
C ALA A 151 -8.87 -19.22 1.51
N TRP A 152 -9.20 -20.10 0.57
CA TRP A 152 -8.33 -20.41 -0.56
C TRP A 152 -8.12 -19.20 -1.46
N ALA A 153 -9.19 -18.47 -1.80
CA ALA A 153 -9.09 -17.22 -2.55
C ALA A 153 -8.20 -16.20 -1.82
N SER A 154 -8.31 -16.09 -0.49
CA SER A 154 -7.48 -15.19 0.31
C SER A 154 -5.99 -15.54 0.31
N HIS A 155 -5.62 -16.78 -0.06
CA HIS A 155 -4.22 -17.21 -0.20
C HIS A 155 -3.75 -17.28 -1.65
N LEU A 156 -4.64 -17.65 -2.58
CA LEU A 156 -4.31 -17.84 -3.99
C LEU A 156 -4.20 -16.50 -4.73
N PHE A 157 -5.10 -15.54 -4.50
CA PHE A 157 -5.03 -14.25 -5.18
C PHE A 157 -3.77 -13.47 -4.85
N PRO A 158 -3.33 -13.32 -3.57
CA PRO A 158 -2.05 -12.69 -3.29
C PRO A 158 -0.89 -13.35 -4.05
N PHE A 159 -0.87 -14.68 -4.12
CA PHE A 159 0.17 -15.39 -4.85
C PHE A 159 0.13 -15.09 -6.36
N LEU A 160 -1.03 -15.20 -7.00
CA LEU A 160 -1.21 -14.94 -8.44
C LEU A 160 -0.86 -13.50 -8.82
N PHE A 161 -1.33 -12.52 -8.04
CA PHE A 161 -1.01 -11.13 -8.31
C PHE A 161 0.49 -10.84 -8.08
N CYS A 162 1.08 -11.39 -7.00
CA CYS A 162 2.51 -11.21 -6.75
C CYS A 162 3.38 -11.91 -7.80
N SER A 163 2.98 -13.07 -8.34
CA SER A 163 3.72 -13.74 -9.41
C SER A 163 3.65 -12.96 -10.72
N ALA A 164 2.46 -12.51 -11.12
CA ALA A 164 2.27 -11.69 -12.33
C ALA A 164 3.03 -10.34 -12.21
N ALA A 165 2.98 -9.73 -11.02
CA ALA A 165 3.73 -8.50 -10.72
C ALA A 165 5.25 -8.72 -10.76
N ALA A 166 5.76 -9.88 -10.32
CA ALA A 166 7.17 -10.23 -10.39
C ALA A 166 7.65 -10.51 -11.83
N ALA A 167 6.80 -11.11 -12.66
CA ALA A 167 7.08 -11.43 -14.06
C ALA A 167 6.92 -10.24 -15.02
N ASN A 168 6.36 -9.12 -14.53
CA ASN A 168 6.00 -7.94 -15.35
C ASN A 168 4.91 -8.23 -16.40
N GLU A 169 4.00 -9.16 -16.10
CA GLU A 169 2.94 -9.59 -17.01
C GLU A 169 1.69 -8.73 -16.81
N VAL A 170 1.64 -7.59 -17.52
CA VAL A 170 0.55 -6.62 -17.41
C VAL A 170 -0.79 -7.20 -17.86
N ASP A 171 -0.80 -8.06 -18.88
CA ASP A 171 -2.02 -8.69 -19.39
C ASP A 171 -2.66 -9.61 -18.34
N GLU A 172 -1.87 -10.38 -17.61
CA GLU A 172 -2.35 -11.21 -16.51
C GLU A 172 -2.87 -10.35 -15.34
N LEU A 173 -2.14 -9.28 -15.00
CA LEU A 173 -2.59 -8.33 -13.98
C LEU A 173 -3.93 -7.67 -14.35
N ASP A 174 -4.14 -7.34 -15.63
CA ASP A 174 -5.40 -6.78 -16.13
C ASP A 174 -6.55 -7.79 -16.05
N GLN A 175 -6.31 -9.04 -16.46
CA GLN A 175 -7.31 -10.10 -16.35
C GLN A 175 -7.68 -10.37 -14.89
N LEU A 176 -6.69 -10.48 -14.00
CA LEU A 176 -6.93 -10.67 -12.57
C LEU A 176 -7.67 -9.47 -11.97
N PHE A 177 -7.30 -8.24 -12.33
CA PHE A 177 -7.96 -7.02 -11.85
C PHE A 177 -9.42 -6.93 -12.32
N LYS A 178 -9.74 -7.33 -13.55
CA LYS A 178 -11.14 -7.39 -14.03
C LYS A 178 -12.01 -8.32 -13.20
N VAL A 179 -11.43 -9.40 -12.66
CA VAL A 179 -12.15 -10.37 -11.81
C VAL A 179 -12.29 -9.85 -10.39
N THR A 180 -11.23 -9.30 -9.79
CA THR A 180 -11.22 -8.93 -8.36
C THR A 180 -11.65 -7.49 -8.07
N GLY A 181 -11.42 -6.58 -9.02
CA GLY A 181 -11.65 -5.14 -8.89
C GLY A 181 -10.74 -4.42 -7.88
N THR A 182 -9.64 -5.05 -7.44
CA THR A 182 -8.68 -4.45 -6.48
C THR A 182 -7.30 -5.10 -6.58
N PHE A 183 -6.26 -4.36 -6.17
CA PHE A 183 -4.88 -4.86 -5.97
C PHE A 183 -4.50 -5.00 -4.49
N GLU A 184 -5.44 -4.77 -3.56
CA GLU A 184 -5.22 -4.84 -2.11
C GLU A 184 -5.20 -6.29 -1.59
N PHE A 185 -4.29 -7.07 -2.15
CA PHE A 185 -3.96 -8.41 -1.68
C PHE A 185 -2.65 -8.37 -0.91
N PHE A 186 -2.54 -9.18 0.13
CA PHE A 186 -1.42 -9.17 1.04
C PHE A 186 -0.83 -10.57 1.12
N ASP A 187 0.48 -10.68 0.96
CA ASP A 187 1.19 -11.90 1.31
C ASP A 187 1.41 -12.01 2.84
N ASN A 188 2.10 -13.06 3.27
CA ASN A 188 2.37 -13.32 4.69
C ASN A 188 3.23 -12.22 5.37
N GLU A 189 3.90 -11.37 4.61
CA GLU A 189 4.68 -10.23 5.08
C GLU A 189 3.91 -8.91 4.96
N HIS A 190 2.60 -8.97 4.68
CA HIS A 190 1.76 -7.80 4.37
C HIS A 190 2.22 -7.00 3.13
N ARG A 191 2.95 -7.63 2.21
CA ARG A 191 3.37 -7.00 0.97
C ARG A 191 2.25 -7.12 -0.06
N THR A 192 2.04 -6.03 -0.79
CA THR A 192 1.12 -5.97 -1.93
C THR A 192 1.83 -6.34 -3.23
N PRO A 193 1.09 -6.68 -4.31
CA PRO A 193 1.68 -6.93 -5.63
C PRO A 193 2.55 -5.77 -6.12
N LEU A 194 2.18 -4.54 -5.75
CA LEU A 194 2.95 -3.34 -6.04
C LEU A 194 4.31 -3.31 -5.33
N HIS A 195 4.43 -3.85 -4.11
CA HIS A 195 5.74 -4.01 -3.46
C HIS A 195 6.65 -4.94 -4.26
N ILE A 196 6.09 -6.03 -4.79
CA ILE A 196 6.83 -7.03 -5.53
C ILE A 196 7.29 -6.45 -6.88
N ALA A 197 6.40 -5.81 -7.65
CA ALA A 197 6.78 -5.14 -8.90
C ALA A 197 7.87 -4.08 -8.65
N ALA A 198 7.75 -3.28 -7.59
CA ALA A 198 8.76 -2.30 -7.20
C ALA A 198 10.10 -2.95 -6.82
N ALA A 199 10.06 -4.07 -6.09
CA ALA A 199 11.23 -4.83 -5.69
C ALA A 199 11.99 -5.39 -6.90
N TYR A 200 11.31 -5.72 -7.99
CA TYR A 200 11.94 -6.18 -9.24
C TYR A 200 12.24 -5.05 -10.25
N SER A 201 11.83 -3.81 -9.96
CA SER A 201 11.93 -2.65 -10.88
C SER A 201 11.13 -2.82 -12.17
N ASN A 202 9.97 -3.48 -12.08
CA ASN A 202 9.06 -3.72 -13.20
C ASN A 202 8.20 -2.47 -13.45
N PHE A 203 8.64 -1.61 -14.37
CA PHE A 203 8.03 -0.31 -14.62
C PHE A 203 6.58 -0.42 -15.10
N GLU A 204 6.33 -1.25 -16.11
CA GLU A 204 5.03 -1.40 -16.76
C GLU A 204 3.97 -1.94 -15.77
N ALA A 205 4.34 -2.96 -14.97
CA ALA A 205 3.46 -3.47 -13.92
C ALA A 205 3.15 -2.42 -12.83
N CYS A 206 4.16 -1.65 -12.38
CA CYS A 206 3.97 -0.57 -11.43
C CYS A 206 3.05 0.53 -11.98
N GLU A 207 3.28 0.96 -13.22
CA GLU A 207 2.46 1.96 -13.90
C GLU A 207 1.00 1.51 -14.01
N PHE A 208 0.79 0.28 -14.46
CA PHE A 208 -0.55 -0.29 -14.62
C PHE A 208 -1.31 -0.34 -13.30
N MET A 209 -0.69 -0.86 -12.24
CA MET A 209 -1.32 -0.96 -10.93
C MET A 209 -1.64 0.41 -10.33
N LEU A 210 -0.73 1.39 -10.46
CA LEU A 210 -0.92 2.74 -9.92
C LEU A 210 -2.00 3.53 -10.67
N LYS A 211 -2.06 3.42 -12.00
CA LYS A 211 -3.16 3.99 -12.80
C LYS A 211 -4.52 3.42 -12.42
N ASN A 212 -4.56 2.15 -12.03
CA ASN A 212 -5.78 1.45 -11.61
C ASN A 212 -6.05 1.54 -10.09
N GLY A 213 -5.40 2.46 -9.37
CA GLY A 213 -5.75 2.82 -7.99
C GLY A 213 -5.10 1.98 -6.90
N ALA A 214 -4.01 1.25 -7.19
CA ALA A 214 -3.20 0.63 -6.14
C ALA A 214 -2.60 1.69 -5.20
N ASN A 215 -2.56 1.39 -3.90
CA ASN A 215 -2.02 2.31 -2.89
C ASN A 215 -0.46 2.31 -2.89
N PRO A 216 0.22 3.41 -3.26
CA PRO A 216 1.69 3.49 -3.26
C PRO A 216 2.31 3.60 -1.86
N ASN A 217 1.51 3.89 -0.84
CA ASN A 217 1.98 4.16 0.52
C ASN A 217 1.61 3.04 1.52
N GLN A 218 1.08 1.92 1.04
CA GLN A 218 0.77 0.77 1.88
C GLN A 218 2.06 0.23 2.52
N PRO A 219 2.20 0.18 3.86
CA PRO A 219 3.35 -0.43 4.49
C PRO A 219 3.22 -1.95 4.57
N ASP A 220 4.35 -2.64 4.43
CA ASP A 220 4.54 -4.05 4.79
C ASP A 220 4.67 -4.23 6.32
N ARG A 221 4.93 -5.47 6.76
CA ARG A 221 5.13 -5.81 8.18
C ARG A 221 6.34 -5.11 8.83
N LEU A 222 7.34 -4.70 8.05
CA LEU A 222 8.53 -3.97 8.52
C LEU A 222 8.34 -2.45 8.43
N GLY A 223 7.21 -1.98 7.89
CA GLY A 223 6.92 -0.57 7.65
C GLY A 223 7.54 -0.02 6.37
N TYR A 224 8.00 -0.88 5.44
CA TYR A 224 8.47 -0.48 4.13
C TYR A 224 7.31 -0.34 3.16
N THR A 225 7.33 0.73 2.37
CA THR A 225 6.37 0.98 1.29
C THR A 225 6.93 0.46 -0.05
N PRO A 226 6.10 0.30 -1.10
CA PRO A 226 6.59 -0.05 -2.43
C PRO A 226 7.72 0.86 -2.93
N LEU A 227 7.64 2.16 -2.64
CA LEU A 227 8.69 3.11 -2.99
C LEU A 227 10.03 2.77 -2.31
N VAL A 228 10.03 2.32 -1.05
CA VAL A 228 11.26 1.87 -0.37
C VAL A 228 11.87 0.68 -1.09
N TYR A 229 11.05 -0.28 -1.53
CA TYR A 229 11.52 -1.43 -2.31
C TYR A 229 12.14 -0.99 -3.64
N ALA A 230 11.51 -0.06 -4.35
CA ALA A 230 12.04 0.52 -5.58
C ALA A 230 13.40 1.20 -5.33
N VAL A 231 13.57 2.00 -4.27
CA VAL A 231 14.83 2.70 -4.00
C VAL A 231 15.96 1.77 -3.55
N ARG A 232 15.64 0.66 -2.89
CA ARG A 232 16.62 -0.32 -2.42
C ARG A 232 17.15 -1.23 -3.53
N ASN A 233 16.44 -1.37 -4.64
CA ASN A 233 16.89 -2.18 -5.76
C ASN A 233 17.98 -1.43 -6.55
N LYS A 234 19.11 -2.09 -6.80
CA LYS A 234 20.23 -1.55 -7.60
C LYS A 234 19.87 -1.30 -9.07
N LYS A 235 18.90 -2.04 -9.60
CA LYS A 235 18.38 -1.91 -10.97
C LYS A 235 17.29 -0.84 -11.11
N SER A 236 16.98 -0.14 -10.03
CA SER A 236 15.93 0.88 -10.03
C SER A 236 16.25 2.02 -11.00
N THR A 237 15.22 2.46 -11.71
CA THR A 237 15.28 3.53 -12.69
C THR A 237 14.71 4.82 -12.12
N LEU A 238 15.21 5.95 -12.60
CA LEU A 238 14.68 7.27 -12.26
C LEU A 238 13.21 7.41 -12.64
N GLY A 239 12.82 6.83 -13.79
CA GLY A 239 11.44 6.80 -14.26
C GLY A 239 10.51 6.13 -13.26
N LEU A 240 10.92 4.99 -12.69
CA LEU A 240 10.12 4.29 -11.68
C LEU A 240 9.92 5.15 -10.43
N ILE A 241 10.98 5.77 -9.90
CA ILE A 241 10.88 6.64 -8.72
C ILE A 241 9.98 7.84 -8.98
N ARG A 242 10.14 8.51 -10.14
CA ARG A 242 9.27 9.62 -10.54
C ARG A 242 7.82 9.18 -10.67
N LEU A 243 7.57 8.01 -11.23
CA LEU A 243 6.23 7.45 -11.35
C LEU A 243 5.57 7.32 -9.97
N PHE A 244 6.27 6.75 -8.98
CA PHE A 244 5.76 6.74 -7.62
C PHE A 244 5.50 8.15 -7.06
N SER A 245 6.41 9.10 -7.27
CA SER A 245 6.20 10.49 -6.84
C SER A 245 4.99 11.15 -7.49
N THR A 246 4.72 10.90 -8.78
CA THR A 246 3.52 11.42 -9.48
C THR A 246 2.22 10.87 -8.91
N HIS A 247 2.24 9.64 -8.39
CA HIS A 247 1.08 9.02 -7.74
C HIS A 247 1.04 9.26 -6.22
N SER A 248 1.71 10.31 -5.72
CA SER A 248 1.76 10.66 -4.29
C SER A 248 2.43 9.60 -3.40
N GLY A 249 3.31 8.79 -3.96
CA GLY A 249 4.21 7.91 -3.21
C GLY A 249 5.24 8.74 -2.45
N THR A 250 5.25 8.63 -1.12
CA THR A 250 6.18 9.36 -0.26
C THR A 250 7.02 8.41 0.57
N LEU A 251 8.33 8.66 0.68
CA LEU A 251 9.10 8.10 1.79
C LEU A 251 8.61 8.79 3.08
N SER A 252 8.42 8.03 4.15
CA SER A 252 8.01 8.64 5.41
C SER A 252 9.12 9.59 5.88
N PRO A 253 8.85 10.91 6.00
CA PRO A 253 9.89 11.95 6.09
C PRO A 253 10.60 12.01 7.46
N ASN A 254 10.33 11.08 8.36
CA ASN A 254 10.74 11.14 9.76
C ASN A 254 11.27 9.80 10.31
N SER A 255 11.68 8.87 9.45
CA SER A 255 12.11 7.56 9.93
C SER A 255 13.63 7.46 10.11
N LYS A 256 14.09 7.06 11.29
CA LYS A 256 15.49 6.60 11.50
C LYS A 256 15.94 5.54 10.48
N ARG A 257 14.99 4.88 9.81
CA ARG A 257 15.23 3.90 8.74
C ARG A 257 15.62 4.56 7.41
N SER A 258 15.06 5.71 7.05
CA SER A 258 15.42 6.44 5.83
C SER A 258 16.82 7.05 5.96
N ALA A 259 17.14 7.62 7.13
CA ALA A 259 18.51 8.00 7.50
C ALA A 259 19.48 6.81 7.36
N ARG A 260 19.12 5.64 7.89
CA ARG A 260 19.94 4.42 7.76
C ARG A 260 20.17 4.01 6.31
N CYS A 261 19.15 4.08 5.45
CA CYS A 261 19.30 3.75 4.02
C CYS A 261 20.26 4.71 3.32
N ALA A 262 20.13 6.02 3.57
CA ALA A 262 21.05 7.03 3.03
C ALA A 262 22.49 6.82 3.55
N ASN A 263 22.64 6.51 4.84
CA ASN A 263 23.94 6.25 5.46
C ASN A 263 24.64 5.02 4.88
N VAL A 264 23.90 3.93 4.59
CA VAL A 264 24.45 2.74 3.92
C VAL A 264 24.91 3.07 2.50
N ALA A 265 24.13 3.84 1.74
CA ALA A 265 24.52 4.29 0.40
C ALA A 265 25.80 5.15 0.45
N ALA A 266 25.87 6.07 1.44
CA ALA A 266 27.04 6.92 1.63
C ALA A 266 28.28 6.13 2.05
N MET A 267 28.14 5.14 2.92
CA MET A 267 29.21 4.22 3.32
C MET A 267 29.79 3.47 2.11
N GLN A 268 28.94 3.03 1.18
CA GLN A 268 29.34 2.29 -0.02
C GLN A 268 29.87 3.19 -1.15
N GLY A 269 29.68 4.51 -1.05
CA GLY A 269 30.01 5.43 -2.13
C GLY A 269 28.98 5.44 -3.27
N ASP A 270 27.76 4.94 -3.04
CA ASP A 270 26.72 4.81 -4.06
C ASP A 270 25.98 6.15 -4.28
N ILE A 271 26.60 7.01 -5.09
CA ILE A 271 26.04 8.32 -5.47
C ILE A 271 24.73 8.15 -6.24
N ARG A 272 24.57 7.07 -7.03
CA ARG A 272 23.33 6.78 -7.76
C ARG A 272 22.19 6.56 -6.78
N GLN A 273 22.38 5.75 -5.75
CA GLN A 273 21.35 5.51 -4.73
C GLN A 273 21.02 6.77 -3.93
N LEU A 274 22.03 7.58 -3.56
CA LEU A 274 21.80 8.86 -2.87
C LEU A 274 20.99 9.86 -3.71
N ARG A 275 21.18 9.86 -5.04
CA ARG A 275 20.37 10.68 -5.95
C ARG A 275 18.93 10.17 -6.05
N LEU A 276 18.72 8.86 -6.12
CA LEU A 276 17.38 8.27 -6.09
C LEU A 276 16.64 8.63 -4.78
N LEU A 277 17.33 8.53 -3.64
CA LEU A 277 16.79 8.95 -2.35
C LEU A 277 16.43 10.44 -2.33
N LYS A 278 17.28 11.32 -2.86
CA LYS A 278 16.98 12.76 -2.94
C LYS A 278 15.73 13.06 -3.78
N LEU A 279 15.52 12.33 -4.88
CA LEU A 279 14.35 12.49 -5.75
C LEU A 279 13.02 12.14 -5.08
N THR A 280 13.04 11.26 -4.08
CA THR A 280 11.84 10.96 -3.28
C THR A 280 11.46 12.06 -2.27
N GLY A 281 12.21 13.16 -2.22
CA GLY A 281 12.01 14.27 -1.28
C GLY A 281 12.87 14.17 -0.02
N LEU A 282 13.77 13.19 0.08
CA LEU A 282 14.64 13.02 1.25
C LEU A 282 15.69 14.14 1.33
N SER A 283 15.79 14.83 2.46
CA SER A 283 16.76 15.94 2.61
C SER A 283 18.22 15.46 2.58
N LEU A 284 18.48 14.21 3.01
CA LEU A 284 19.79 13.63 3.33
C LEU A 284 20.48 14.26 4.57
N GLU A 285 19.72 15.05 5.33
CA GLU A 285 20.15 15.65 6.60
C GLU A 285 19.65 14.86 7.82
N GLU A 286 18.80 13.85 7.57
CA GLU A 286 18.26 13.00 8.62
C GLU A 286 19.36 12.29 9.40
N LEU A 287 19.15 12.20 10.71
CA LEU A 287 20.14 11.64 11.63
C LEU A 287 19.79 10.20 11.97
N ASP A 288 20.81 9.36 12.04
CA ASP A 288 20.66 8.00 12.55
C ASP A 288 20.57 7.98 14.10
N GLU A 289 20.51 6.77 14.67
CA GLU A 289 20.47 6.54 16.12
C GLU A 289 21.68 7.11 16.88
N GLU A 290 22.80 7.33 16.18
CA GLU A 290 24.03 7.91 16.73
C GLU A 290 24.10 9.43 16.48
N GLY A 291 23.04 10.03 15.91
CA GLY A 291 22.99 11.45 15.57
C GLY A 291 23.85 11.81 14.35
N ARG A 292 24.24 10.84 13.51
CA ARG A 292 25.06 11.08 12.32
C ARG A 292 24.19 11.33 11.11
N SER A 293 24.48 12.42 10.39
CA SER A 293 23.95 12.63 9.04
C SER A 293 24.72 11.81 8.01
N THR A 294 24.16 11.73 6.80
CA THR A 294 24.76 11.02 5.66
C THR A 294 26.16 11.53 5.29
N LEU A 295 26.44 12.81 5.54
CA LEU A 295 27.77 13.41 5.35
C LEU A 295 28.82 12.85 6.32
N HIS A 296 28.48 12.70 7.60
CA HIS A 296 29.39 12.13 8.61
C HIS A 296 29.80 10.72 8.23
N VAL A 297 28.85 9.90 7.78
CA VAL A 297 29.12 8.53 7.34
C VAL A 297 29.99 8.52 6.08
N ALA A 298 29.75 9.40 5.09
CA ALA A 298 30.62 9.50 3.91
C ALA A 298 32.08 9.84 4.29
N VAL A 299 32.29 10.74 5.26
CA VAL A 299 33.63 11.10 5.76
C VAL A 299 34.29 9.94 6.51
N ALA A 300 33.56 9.30 7.44
CA ALA A 300 34.08 8.18 8.23
C ALA A 300 34.61 7.03 7.36
N TYR A 301 33.96 6.79 6.21
CA TYR A 301 34.32 5.75 5.24
C TYR A 301 35.18 6.26 4.06
N ARG A 302 35.68 7.50 4.11
CA ARG A 302 36.62 8.09 3.13
C ARG A 302 36.06 8.18 1.70
N GLN A 303 34.76 8.42 1.56
CA GLN A 303 34.07 8.45 0.27
C GLN A 303 34.13 9.86 -0.35
N VAL A 304 35.28 10.21 -0.94
CA VAL A 304 35.58 11.57 -1.43
C VAL A 304 34.55 12.09 -2.43
N GLN A 305 34.17 11.28 -3.42
CA GLN A 305 33.20 11.69 -4.44
C GLN A 305 31.79 11.88 -3.88
N THR A 306 31.41 11.05 -2.90
CA THR A 306 30.15 11.19 -2.18
C THR A 306 30.12 12.47 -1.35
N VAL A 307 31.21 12.81 -0.67
CA VAL A 307 31.33 14.08 0.07
C VAL A 307 31.17 15.27 -0.88
N ARG A 308 31.83 15.25 -2.05
CA ARG A 308 31.64 16.30 -3.08
C ARG A 308 30.18 16.41 -3.49
N TYR A 309 29.51 15.29 -3.80
CA TYR A 309 28.10 15.29 -4.18
C TYR A 309 27.18 15.84 -3.08
N LEU A 310 27.38 15.41 -1.83
CA LEU A 310 26.52 15.79 -0.72
C LEU A 310 26.56 17.29 -0.43
N VAL A 311 27.74 17.87 -0.56
CA VAL A 311 28.02 19.24 -0.15
C VAL A 311 27.81 20.27 -1.28
N THR A 312 27.90 19.82 -2.53
CA THR A 312 27.57 20.66 -3.69
C THR A 312 26.10 21.11 -3.57
N PRO A 313 25.79 22.40 -3.78
CA PRO A 313 24.42 22.89 -3.69
C PRO A 313 23.50 22.20 -4.72
N ALA A 314 22.24 22.03 -4.33
CA ALA A 314 21.21 21.61 -5.26
C ALA A 314 21.03 22.68 -6.34
N LEU A 315 21.02 22.29 -7.61
CA LEU A 315 20.59 23.20 -8.68
C LEU A 315 19.12 23.52 -8.42
N ALA A 316 18.78 24.81 -8.33
CA ALA A 316 17.39 25.24 -8.28
C ALA A 316 16.69 24.66 -9.52
N SER A 317 15.59 23.94 -9.31
CA SER A 317 14.79 23.34 -10.37
C SER A 317 14.36 24.42 -11.35
N SER A 318 15.03 24.56 -12.49
CA SER A 318 14.37 25.09 -13.67
C SER A 318 13.33 24.06 -14.08
N ASP A 319 12.07 24.52 -14.22
CA ASP A 319 10.88 23.78 -14.64
C ASP A 319 11.01 23.12 -16.03
N GLU A 320 11.98 22.24 -16.23
CA GLU A 320 11.98 21.35 -17.39
C GLU A 320 11.13 20.13 -17.03
N THR A 321 9.86 20.23 -17.43
CA THR A 321 8.95 19.11 -17.65
C THR A 321 9.59 18.14 -18.64
N ILE A 322 10.45 17.26 -18.14
CA ILE A 322 11.03 16.16 -18.92
C ILE A 322 9.88 15.20 -19.25
N ASP A 323 9.57 15.12 -20.53
CA ASP A 323 8.55 14.26 -21.13
C ASP A 323 8.68 12.81 -20.62
N LEU A 324 7.61 12.29 -20.02
CA LEU A 324 7.53 10.98 -19.37
C LEU A 324 7.62 9.81 -20.37
N SER A 325 7.64 10.09 -21.68
CA SER A 325 7.48 9.11 -22.74
C SER A 325 8.78 8.60 -23.38
N THR A 326 9.94 9.22 -23.13
CA THR A 326 11.15 8.96 -23.94
C THR A 326 12.39 8.43 -23.22
N THR A 327 12.35 8.00 -21.95
CA THR A 327 13.57 7.48 -21.29
C THR A 327 13.40 6.10 -20.69
N ALA A 328 13.21 5.11 -21.57
CA ALA A 328 13.61 3.72 -21.31
C ALA A 328 15.13 3.51 -21.42
N SER A 329 15.90 4.51 -21.88
CA SER A 329 17.35 4.44 -21.88
C SER A 329 17.93 4.87 -20.53
N ASP A 330 18.71 3.97 -19.93
CA ASP A 330 19.60 4.15 -18.78
C ASP A 330 20.63 5.31 -18.94
N SER A 331 20.58 6.04 -20.07
CA SER A 331 21.46 7.16 -20.41
C SER A 331 20.83 8.49 -19.97
N LEU A 332 20.71 8.70 -18.66
CA LEU A 332 20.33 10.01 -18.12
C LEU A 332 21.52 10.62 -17.39
N ASP A 333 21.94 11.77 -17.92
CA ASP A 333 23.06 12.58 -17.44
C ASP A 333 22.84 13.03 -16.00
N PHE A 334 23.34 12.21 -15.10
CA PHE A 334 23.70 12.56 -13.72
C PHE A 334 24.49 13.88 -13.58
N ALA A 335 25.01 14.43 -14.69
CA ALA A 335 25.62 15.75 -14.76
C ALA A 335 24.61 16.91 -14.64
N LYS A 336 23.32 16.72 -15.00
CA LYS A 336 22.28 17.77 -14.92
C LYS A 336 21.62 17.85 -13.54
N THR A 337 21.67 16.79 -12.75
CA THR A 337 21.22 16.81 -11.35
C THR A 337 22.33 17.40 -10.48
N GLY A 338 22.07 18.55 -9.86
CA GLY A 338 23.00 19.20 -8.92
C GLY A 338 23.37 18.33 -7.71
N GLY A 339 24.07 18.91 -6.73
CA GLY A 339 24.41 18.19 -5.50
C GLY A 339 23.24 18.09 -4.51
N ALA A 340 23.49 17.51 -3.34
CA ALA A 340 22.45 17.35 -2.32
C ALA A 340 22.23 18.59 -1.45
N GLY A 341 23.20 19.50 -1.38
CA GLY A 341 23.16 20.71 -0.56
C GLY A 341 23.07 20.46 0.95
N VAL A 342 23.66 19.38 1.46
CA VAL A 342 23.64 19.01 2.89
C VAL A 342 24.50 19.99 3.69
N ASN A 343 23.97 20.47 4.81
CA ASN A 343 24.71 21.37 5.70
C ASN A 343 25.98 20.69 6.29
N PRO A 344 27.20 21.21 5.99
CA PRO A 344 28.45 20.61 6.47
C PRO A 344 28.73 20.87 7.96
N ASN A 345 28.04 21.85 8.55
CA ASN A 345 28.23 22.29 9.93
C ASN A 345 27.32 21.54 10.92
N HIS A 346 26.54 20.57 10.44
CA HIS A 346 25.73 19.72 11.31
C HIS A 346 26.64 18.95 12.28
N LYS A 347 26.25 18.88 13.55
CA LYS A 347 27.00 18.17 14.59
C LYS A 347 26.38 16.81 14.89
N THR A 348 27.23 15.83 15.20
CA THR A 348 26.75 14.54 15.73
C THR A 348 26.20 14.70 17.15
N SER A 349 25.62 13.62 17.70
CA SER A 349 25.23 13.56 19.13
C SER A 349 26.41 13.80 20.08
N TYR A 350 27.64 13.53 19.64
CA TYR A 350 28.88 13.77 20.37
C TYR A 350 29.46 15.18 20.17
N GLY A 351 28.78 16.03 19.40
CA GLY A 351 29.18 17.43 19.18
C GLY A 351 30.25 17.64 18.09
N SER A 352 30.73 16.58 17.44
CA SER A 352 31.71 16.67 16.35
C SER A 352 31.06 16.99 15.02
N THR A 353 31.72 17.82 14.21
CA THR A 353 31.34 18.07 12.80
C THR A 353 32.03 17.10 11.86
N ALA A 354 31.50 16.95 10.64
CA ALA A 354 32.12 16.14 9.59
C ALA A 354 33.56 16.62 9.24
N LEU A 355 33.82 17.93 9.33
CA LEU A 355 35.15 18.50 9.12
C LEU A 355 36.12 18.09 10.24
N GLU A 356 35.71 18.21 11.51
CA GLU A 356 36.54 17.81 12.66
C GLU A 356 36.88 16.31 12.60
N GLU A 357 35.93 15.46 12.20
CA GLU A 357 36.19 14.04 12.00
C GLU A 357 37.22 13.79 10.88
N ALA A 358 37.15 14.55 9.78
CA ALA A 358 38.11 14.45 8.68
C ALA A 358 39.52 14.89 9.12
N GLU A 359 39.64 15.93 9.94
CA GLU A 359 40.91 16.42 10.48
C GLU A 359 41.55 15.41 11.44
N ILE A 360 40.76 14.86 12.38
CA ILE A 360 41.22 13.83 13.35
C ILE A 360 41.74 12.58 12.63
N ARG A 361 41.08 12.18 11.54
CA ARG A 361 41.46 11.00 10.73
C ARG A 361 42.54 11.31 9.67
N HIS A 362 43.04 12.54 9.60
CA HIS A 362 44.04 13.02 8.63
C HIS A 362 43.64 12.83 7.15
N LEU A 363 42.36 13.04 6.81
CA LEU A 363 41.82 12.87 5.46
C LEU A 363 42.00 14.14 4.60
N LYS A 364 43.21 14.36 4.08
CA LYS A 364 43.60 15.59 3.36
C LYS A 364 42.60 16.05 2.29
N GLU A 365 42.21 15.16 1.38
CA GLU A 365 41.30 15.49 0.27
C GLU A 365 39.90 15.94 0.76
N ILE A 366 39.39 15.32 1.83
CA ILE A 366 38.07 15.65 2.39
C ILE A 366 38.15 16.97 3.17
N VAL A 367 39.24 17.21 3.89
CA VAL A 367 39.47 18.49 4.59
C VAL A 367 39.53 19.64 3.59
N GLU A 368 40.21 19.46 2.45
CA GLU A 368 40.24 20.49 1.39
C GLU A 368 38.84 20.82 0.83
N ILE A 369 37.94 19.83 0.76
CA ILE A 369 36.55 20.02 0.31
C ILE A 369 35.71 20.75 1.38
N LEU A 370 35.82 20.36 2.65
CA LEU A 370 34.95 20.85 3.72
C LEU A 370 35.41 22.15 4.37
N LYS A 371 36.72 22.41 4.42
CA LYS A 371 37.30 23.60 5.06
C LYS A 371 36.74 24.95 4.55
N PRO A 372 36.54 25.18 3.23
CA PRO A 372 35.98 26.45 2.76
C PRO A 372 34.53 26.68 3.19
N LEU A 373 33.82 25.64 3.62
CA LEU A 373 32.39 25.68 3.90
C LEU A 373 32.07 25.84 5.39
N LYS A 374 33.09 25.85 6.25
CA LYS A 374 32.96 26.14 7.68
C LYS A 374 32.51 27.60 7.96
N ALA A 375 32.73 28.49 7.01
CA ALA A 375 32.52 29.95 7.15
C ALA A 375 31.23 30.47 6.50
N CYS A 376 30.49 29.62 5.78
CA CYS A 376 29.14 29.88 5.27
C CYS A 376 28.13 29.23 6.22
#